data_AF-A0A0J9WAS2-F1
#
_entry.id   AF-A0A0J9WAS2-F1
#
_cell.length_a   1.000
_cell.length_b   1.000
_cell.length_c   1.000
_cell.angle_alpha   90.00
_cell.angle_beta   90.00
_cell.angle_gamma   90.00
#
_symmetry.space_group_name_H-M   'P 1'
#
loop_
_entity.id
_entity.type
_entity.pdbx_description
1 polymer ?
#
loop_
_entity_poly.entity_id
_entity_poly.type
_entity_poly.pdbx_seq_one_letter_code
_entity_poly.pdbx_strand_id
1 'polypeptide(L)'
;MQTPLRIDNAVDTGDVYRAMLPYDKASDRTTLEYYHGPAVVINQRTACFPPTFVNTSIQWDTGERTGINGLYLNATFAVENQTDFLGKELSKTVQVYCKLHNIWNDTKTSRNWPTALCNELAMVEVSSKNVTMNPLSGLSYGFRYLTLINSGEVLNGRFESGMGSAIPPDLQKELDNLSYRTDGPWTLAQTANGTEVLNATMCFISQNLPHKFNVTMTGKAVASEPTFLTELSSLTVLRNDTGVLRQLGVGISPDNTTGRGTLDLEVHSGPYLWIELDGEVSIQSACLELWVTLVEFSTLGGWSLAGNIAFNDLTTTVIWATHSEHAAMFQKILHETGNPALALQAVMFRVYQMLYYDWLPIFEPTHEVTTINAQNVVVPQQWTSFIIAIAILIMHFILTALTLVLFAKRTQSSLLGNAWQAVSQLVSPEHTRSW
;
A
#
# COMPACT_ATOMS: atom_id res chain seq x y z
N MET A 1 -17.05 -15.50 -11.33
CA MET A 1 -17.65 -16.19 -10.16
C MET A 1 -16.54 -16.27 -9.12
N GLN A 2 -16.63 -15.59 -7.99
CA GLN A 2 -15.66 -15.77 -6.90
C GLN A 2 -15.84 -17.20 -6.36
N THR A 3 -14.82 -18.04 -6.45
CA THR A 3 -14.80 -19.30 -5.72
C THR A 3 -14.69 -18.93 -4.24
N PRO A 4 -15.72 -19.18 -3.40
CA PRO A 4 -15.64 -18.84 -1.99
C PRO A 4 -14.55 -19.68 -1.32
N LEU A 5 -13.81 -19.07 -0.39
CA LEU A 5 -12.88 -19.79 0.47
C LEU A 5 -13.66 -20.85 1.26
N ARG A 6 -13.08 -22.03 1.45
CA ARG A 6 -13.77 -23.13 2.15
C ARG A 6 -13.56 -23.15 3.66
N ILE A 7 -12.85 -22.17 4.20
CA ILE A 7 -12.50 -22.09 5.63
C ILE A 7 -12.87 -20.70 6.14
N ASP A 8 -13.73 -20.66 7.15
CA ASP A 8 -14.17 -19.41 7.81
C ASP A 8 -13.03 -18.71 8.56
N ASN A 9 -11.99 -19.47 8.90
CA ASN A 9 -10.78 -19.00 9.56
C ASN A 9 -9.74 -18.41 8.58
N ALA A 10 -10.01 -18.36 7.27
CA ALA A 10 -9.08 -17.77 6.30
C ALA A 10 -9.35 -16.27 6.07
N VAL A 11 -8.33 -15.54 5.67
CA VAL A 11 -8.47 -14.14 5.22
C VAL A 11 -8.02 -14.02 3.77
N ASP A 12 -8.81 -13.35 2.93
CA ASP A 12 -8.50 -13.07 1.53
C ASP A 12 -8.77 -11.60 1.24
N THR A 13 -7.79 -10.97 0.60
CA THR A 13 -7.90 -9.58 0.14
C THR A 13 -8.78 -9.44 -1.10
N GLY A 14 -9.07 -10.55 -1.80
CA GLY A 14 -9.75 -10.53 -3.07
C GLY A 14 -8.88 -9.93 -4.18
N ASP A 15 -9.50 -9.67 -5.33
CA ASP A 15 -8.80 -9.10 -6.48
C ASP A 15 -8.60 -7.60 -6.29
N VAL A 16 -7.34 -7.20 -6.08
CA VAL A 16 -6.94 -5.81 -5.93
C VAL A 16 -6.07 -5.43 -7.10
N TYR A 17 -6.65 -4.65 -8.01
CA TYR A 17 -5.95 -4.12 -9.17
C TYR A 17 -5.33 -2.78 -8.83
N ARG A 18 -4.04 -2.64 -9.12
CA ARG A 18 -3.30 -1.39 -8.97
C ARG A 18 -2.52 -1.11 -10.24
N ALA A 19 -2.58 0.14 -10.68
CA ALA A 19 -1.80 0.61 -11.80
C ALA A 19 -0.76 1.60 -11.31
N MET A 20 0.46 1.50 -11.85
CA MET A 20 1.53 2.44 -11.55
C MET A 20 1.52 3.57 -12.57
N LEU A 21 1.81 4.78 -12.10
CA LEU A 21 1.92 5.94 -12.98
C LEU A 21 3.27 5.91 -13.71
N PRO A 22 3.30 5.97 -15.05
CA PRO A 22 4.52 5.88 -15.86
C PRO A 22 5.30 7.21 -15.90
N TYR A 23 5.50 7.81 -14.72
CA TYR A 23 6.28 9.04 -14.55
C TYR A 23 7.32 8.82 -13.47
N ASP A 24 8.57 9.13 -13.79
CA ASP A 24 9.70 9.06 -12.86
C ASP A 24 9.65 10.20 -11.82
N LYS A 25 9.26 11.41 -12.25
CA LYS A 25 9.20 12.58 -11.37
C LYS A 25 7.93 12.59 -10.51
N ALA A 26 8.11 12.77 -9.20
CA ALA A 26 7.02 12.93 -8.25
C ALA A 26 6.10 14.14 -8.59
N SER A 27 6.64 15.23 -9.15
CA SER A 27 5.83 16.37 -9.59
C SER A 27 4.81 15.99 -10.66
N ASP A 28 5.18 15.10 -11.57
CA ASP A 28 4.35 14.73 -12.71
C ASP A 28 3.24 13.78 -12.25
N ARG A 29 3.54 12.93 -11.24
CA ARG A 29 2.56 12.07 -10.57
C ARG A 29 1.57 12.86 -9.70
N THR A 30 2.08 13.78 -8.88
CA THR A 30 1.25 14.55 -7.93
C THR A 30 0.33 15.55 -8.60
N THR A 31 0.70 16.07 -9.77
CA THR A 31 -0.13 16.99 -10.54
C THR A 31 -1.15 16.30 -11.45
N LEU A 32 -1.05 14.99 -11.66
CA LEU A 32 -1.90 14.28 -12.61
C LEU A 32 -3.35 14.22 -12.13
N GLU A 33 -4.29 14.66 -12.97
CA GLU A 33 -5.73 14.60 -12.73
C GLU A 33 -6.43 13.64 -13.69
N TYR A 34 -5.85 13.45 -14.88
CA TYR A 34 -6.35 12.55 -15.91
C TYR A 34 -5.20 11.89 -16.63
N TYR A 35 -5.33 10.59 -16.89
CA TYR A 35 -4.44 9.82 -17.75
C TYR A 35 -5.27 8.87 -18.60
N HIS A 36 -5.06 8.86 -19.91
CA HIS A 36 -5.59 7.85 -20.80
C HIS A 36 -4.50 7.33 -21.72
N GLY A 37 -4.28 6.02 -21.67
CA GLY A 37 -3.24 5.36 -22.43
C GLY A 37 -2.80 4.06 -21.79
N PRO A 38 -1.74 3.44 -22.32
CA PRO A 38 -1.28 2.17 -21.81
C PRO A 38 -0.51 2.32 -20.49
N ALA A 39 -1.00 1.66 -19.45
CA ALA A 39 -0.30 1.52 -18.18
C ALA A 39 -0.24 0.06 -17.78
N VAL A 40 0.61 -0.21 -16.79
CA VAL A 40 0.72 -1.56 -16.25
C VAL A 40 -0.18 -1.70 -15.06
N VAL A 41 -0.94 -2.78 -15.09
CA VAL A 41 -1.87 -3.17 -14.04
C VAL A 41 -1.41 -4.50 -13.47
N ILE A 42 -1.29 -4.55 -12.14
CA ILE A 42 -1.01 -5.77 -11.40
C ILE A 42 -2.24 -6.15 -10.56
N ASN A 43 -2.52 -7.44 -10.49
CA ASN A 43 -3.45 -8.01 -9.50
C ASN A 43 -2.64 -8.65 -8.38
N GLN A 44 -2.92 -8.24 -7.14
CA GLN A 44 -2.16 -8.62 -5.95
C GLN A 44 -3.01 -9.37 -4.91
N ARG A 45 -3.93 -10.21 -5.36
CA ARG A 45 -4.72 -11.07 -4.47
C ARG A 45 -3.81 -11.89 -3.56
N THR A 46 -4.02 -11.73 -2.27
CA THR A 46 -3.31 -12.43 -1.20
C THR A 46 -4.33 -13.07 -0.26
N ALA A 47 -4.14 -14.35 0.04
CA ALA A 47 -4.98 -15.09 0.97
C ALA A 47 -4.13 -15.86 1.99
N CYS A 48 -4.47 -15.80 3.28
CA CYS A 48 -3.76 -16.50 4.33
C CYS A 48 -4.68 -17.49 5.05
N PHE A 49 -4.10 -18.65 5.36
CA PHE A 49 -4.80 -19.78 5.96
C PHE A 49 -4.06 -20.24 7.22
N PRO A 50 -4.78 -20.70 8.24
CA PRO A 50 -4.18 -21.39 9.37
C PRO A 50 -3.64 -22.76 8.89
N PRO A 51 -2.33 -23.05 9.01
CA PRO A 51 -1.79 -24.34 8.58
C PRO A 51 -2.02 -25.42 9.64
N THR A 52 -2.22 -26.66 9.20
CA THR A 52 -2.13 -27.84 10.06
C THR A 52 -0.68 -28.28 10.17
N PHE A 53 -0.18 -28.40 11.40
CA PHE A 53 1.16 -28.90 11.68
C PHE A 53 1.14 -30.44 11.67
N VAL A 54 1.95 -31.06 10.81
CA VAL A 54 2.05 -32.52 10.69
C VAL A 54 3.26 -33.06 11.46
N ASN A 55 4.44 -32.55 11.12
CA ASN A 55 5.69 -32.80 11.82
C ASN A 55 6.24 -31.47 12.28
N THR A 56 6.82 -31.40 13.47
CA THR A 56 7.34 -30.14 14.01
C THR A 56 8.49 -30.41 14.95
N SER A 57 9.60 -29.71 14.75
CA SER A 57 10.64 -29.55 15.76
C SER A 57 11.07 -28.09 15.81
N ILE A 58 11.36 -27.63 17.03
CA ILE A 58 12.02 -26.36 17.26
C ILE A 58 13.36 -26.68 17.88
N GLN A 59 14.43 -26.28 17.20
CA GLN A 59 15.78 -26.63 17.62
C GLN A 59 16.76 -25.49 17.36
N TRP A 60 17.84 -25.48 18.12
CA TRP A 60 18.97 -24.59 17.83
C TRP A 60 19.76 -25.14 16.64
N ASP A 61 19.97 -24.31 15.63
CA ASP A 61 20.89 -24.59 14.55
C ASP A 61 22.17 -23.78 14.78
N THR A 62 23.33 -24.43 14.64
CA THR A 62 24.65 -23.80 14.79
C THR A 62 25.04 -22.99 13.55
N GLY A 63 24.22 -23.02 12.50
CA GLY A 63 24.43 -22.28 11.26
C GLY A 63 25.18 -23.06 10.20
N GLU A 64 25.44 -24.36 10.39
CA GLU A 64 26.08 -25.20 9.36
C GLU A 64 25.26 -25.25 8.06
N ARG A 65 23.92 -25.24 8.18
CA ARG A 65 23.01 -25.28 7.04
C ARG A 65 22.71 -23.91 6.44
N THR A 66 22.63 -22.88 7.27
CA THR A 66 22.08 -21.55 6.92
C THR A 66 23.10 -20.43 6.91
N GLY A 67 24.33 -20.70 7.36
CA GLY A 67 25.37 -19.69 7.57
C GLY A 67 25.18 -18.84 8.82
N ILE A 68 24.12 -19.06 9.61
CA ILE A 68 23.82 -18.28 10.81
C ILE A 68 23.21 -19.16 11.89
N ASN A 69 23.71 -19.03 13.11
CA ASN A 69 23.13 -19.71 14.25
C ASN A 69 21.78 -19.10 14.67
N GLY A 70 20.97 -19.88 15.37
CA GLY A 70 19.71 -19.39 15.93
C GLY A 70 18.70 -20.48 16.18
N LEU A 71 17.51 -20.06 16.60
CA LEU A 71 16.38 -20.96 16.78
C LEU A 71 15.66 -21.15 15.44
N TYR A 72 15.42 -22.40 15.04
CA TYR A 72 14.73 -22.73 13.80
C TYR A 72 13.52 -23.62 14.06
N LEU A 73 12.41 -23.28 13.40
CA LEU A 73 11.27 -24.18 13.21
C LEU A 73 11.56 -25.05 12.00
N ASN A 74 11.47 -26.36 12.19
CA ASN A 74 11.43 -27.33 11.11
C ASN A 74 10.08 -28.06 11.17
N ALA A 75 9.18 -27.74 10.25
CA ALA A 75 7.83 -28.26 10.27
C ALA A 75 7.32 -28.64 8.89
N THR A 76 6.32 -29.51 8.85
CA THR A 76 5.58 -29.83 7.63
C THR A 76 4.16 -29.27 7.78
N PHE A 77 3.78 -28.35 6.91
CA PHE A 77 2.49 -27.67 6.93
C PHE A 77 1.56 -28.24 5.88
N ALA A 78 0.28 -28.31 6.20
CA ALA A 78 -0.78 -28.61 5.25
C ALA A 78 -1.87 -27.54 5.33
N VAL A 79 -2.39 -27.11 4.19
CA VAL A 79 -3.55 -26.21 4.11
C VAL A 79 -4.77 -27.03 3.71
N GLU A 80 -5.86 -26.87 4.44
CA GLU A 80 -7.03 -27.72 4.31
C GLU A 80 -7.76 -27.51 2.96
N ASN A 81 -7.67 -28.53 2.09
CA ASN A 81 -8.42 -28.80 0.86
C ASN A 81 -8.93 -27.59 0.04
N GLN A 82 -8.10 -26.57 -0.12
CA GLN A 82 -8.33 -25.42 -1.01
C GLN A 82 -7.99 -25.76 -2.47
N THR A 83 -8.24 -27.00 -2.92
CA THR A 83 -7.85 -27.47 -4.27
C THR A 83 -8.46 -26.64 -5.39
N ASP A 84 -9.64 -26.08 -5.16
CA ASP A 84 -10.40 -25.30 -6.14
C ASP A 84 -10.02 -23.81 -6.12
N PHE A 85 -9.19 -23.41 -5.16
CA PHE A 85 -8.64 -22.06 -5.05
C PHE A 85 -7.14 -22.05 -5.39
N LEU A 86 -6.35 -22.88 -4.71
CA LEU A 86 -4.89 -22.98 -4.84
C LEU A 86 -4.43 -23.99 -5.91
N GLY A 87 -5.30 -24.91 -6.32
CA GLY A 87 -4.90 -26.05 -7.13
C GLY A 87 -4.37 -27.23 -6.30
N LYS A 88 -4.26 -28.40 -6.94
CA LYS A 88 -3.88 -29.65 -6.28
C LYS A 88 -2.46 -29.66 -5.73
N GLU A 89 -1.52 -29.05 -6.43
CA GLU A 89 -0.10 -29.04 -6.04
C GLU A 89 0.15 -28.19 -4.79
N LEU A 90 -0.42 -26.98 -4.72
CA LEU A 90 -0.33 -26.12 -3.54
C LEU A 90 -1.16 -26.60 -2.34
N SER A 91 -2.04 -27.58 -2.56
CA SER A 91 -2.78 -28.25 -1.47
C SER A 91 -2.01 -29.43 -0.84
N LYS A 92 -0.83 -29.77 -1.36
CA LYS A 92 0.05 -30.78 -0.75
C LYS A 92 0.73 -30.22 0.48
N THR A 93 1.30 -31.12 1.29
CA THR A 93 2.11 -30.72 2.43
C THR A 93 3.40 -30.05 1.98
N VAL A 94 3.78 -28.98 2.66
CA VAL A 94 4.95 -28.16 2.36
C VAL A 94 5.92 -28.21 3.53
N GLN A 95 7.20 -28.35 3.24
CA GLN A 95 8.23 -28.27 4.27
C GLN A 95 8.51 -26.80 4.59
N VAL A 96 8.64 -26.48 5.87
CA VAL A 96 8.92 -25.15 6.35
C VAL A 96 10.11 -25.24 7.28
N TYR A 97 11.19 -24.61 6.86
CA TYR A 97 12.38 -24.43 7.68
C TYR A 97 12.62 -22.94 7.86
N CYS A 98 12.40 -22.42 9.07
CA CYS A 98 12.35 -20.99 9.30
C CYS A 98 13.06 -20.55 10.57
N LYS A 99 13.87 -19.49 10.47
CA LYS A 99 14.45 -18.83 11.64
C LYS A 99 13.35 -18.18 12.46
N LEU A 100 13.35 -18.44 13.75
CA LEU A 100 12.45 -17.85 14.72
C LEU A 100 13.12 -16.67 15.40
N HIS A 101 12.33 -15.66 15.76
CA HIS A 101 12.80 -14.68 16.71
C HIS A 101 12.97 -15.35 18.07
N ASN A 102 14.13 -15.12 18.69
CA ASN A 102 14.51 -15.65 20.00
C ASN A 102 15.19 -14.60 20.89
N ILE A 103 15.43 -13.39 20.37
CA ILE A 103 15.99 -12.26 21.09
C ILE A 103 15.31 -10.97 20.62
N TRP A 104 14.59 -10.32 21.51
CA TRP A 104 14.04 -8.99 21.29
C TRP A 104 13.82 -8.24 22.60
N ASN A 105 13.82 -6.90 22.52
CA ASN A 105 13.61 -6.07 23.70
C ASN A 105 12.11 -5.91 23.98
N ASP A 106 11.65 -6.54 25.07
CA ASP A 106 10.31 -6.36 25.61
C ASP A 106 10.21 -5.06 26.44
N THR A 107 10.39 -3.93 25.77
CA THR A 107 10.04 -2.66 26.42
C THR A 107 8.52 -2.54 26.47
N LYS A 108 7.96 -2.11 27.61
CA LYS A 108 6.52 -1.79 27.77
C LYS A 108 5.95 -0.82 26.72
N THR A 109 6.83 -0.16 25.95
CA THR A 109 6.49 0.79 24.88
C THR A 109 6.40 0.15 23.49
N SER A 110 6.99 -1.03 23.27
CA SER A 110 6.91 -1.67 21.96
C SER A 110 5.65 -2.51 21.84
N ARG A 111 4.89 -2.30 20.76
CA ARG A 111 3.71 -3.10 20.43
C ARG A 111 3.97 -4.14 19.35
N ASN A 112 5.12 -4.04 18.65
CA ASN A 112 5.43 -4.86 17.49
C ASN A 112 5.56 -6.34 17.87
N TRP A 113 5.10 -7.21 16.97
CA TRP A 113 5.22 -8.65 17.11
C TRP A 113 6.58 -9.15 16.60
N PRO A 114 7.22 -10.12 17.27
CA PRO A 114 8.44 -10.79 16.80
C PRO A 114 8.14 -11.74 15.62
N THR A 115 7.74 -11.15 14.50
CA THR A 115 7.25 -11.86 13.31
C THR A 115 8.37 -12.12 12.31
N ALA A 116 8.60 -13.39 12.00
CA ALA A 116 9.41 -13.87 10.91
C ALA A 116 8.55 -14.14 9.67
N LEU A 117 9.03 -13.76 8.50
CA LEU A 117 8.55 -14.22 7.21
C LEU A 117 9.49 -15.31 6.70
N CYS A 118 8.95 -16.44 6.29
CA CYS A 118 9.69 -17.60 5.82
C CYS A 118 9.28 -17.93 4.38
N ASN A 119 10.28 -18.25 3.57
CA ASN A 119 10.13 -18.65 2.18
C ASN A 119 11.03 -19.88 1.95
N GLU A 120 10.47 -20.99 1.49
CA GLU A 120 11.30 -22.12 1.09
C GLU A 120 11.71 -21.95 -0.38
N LEU A 121 13.00 -22.17 -0.67
CA LEU A 121 13.61 -22.10 -2.01
C LEU A 121 12.99 -23.08 -3.05
N ALA A 122 12.05 -23.93 -2.62
CA ALA A 122 11.35 -24.86 -3.49
C ALA A 122 10.41 -24.09 -4.44
N MET A 123 10.95 -23.78 -5.61
CA MET A 123 10.23 -23.21 -6.75
C MET A 123 9.05 -24.09 -7.14
N VAL A 124 7.87 -23.78 -6.61
CA VAL A 124 6.64 -24.31 -7.17
C VAL A 124 5.77 -23.13 -7.59
N GLU A 125 6.11 -22.56 -8.74
CA GLU A 125 5.14 -21.79 -9.51
C GLU A 125 4.13 -22.80 -10.06
N VAL A 126 3.08 -23.08 -9.29
CA VAL A 126 1.96 -23.84 -9.80
C VAL A 126 1.08 -22.85 -10.53
N SER A 127 1.28 -22.74 -11.85
CA SER A 127 0.23 -22.24 -12.72
C SER A 127 -1.00 -23.11 -12.43
N SER A 128 -2.01 -22.53 -11.80
CA SER A 128 -3.24 -23.22 -11.47
C SER A 128 -4.09 -23.40 -12.74
N LYS A 129 -3.51 -23.97 -13.82
CA LYS A 129 -4.16 -24.17 -15.11
C LYS A 129 -5.55 -24.77 -14.84
N ASN A 130 -6.58 -23.93 -15.02
CA ASN A 130 -8.01 -24.25 -14.91
C ASN A 130 -8.69 -24.21 -13.52
N VAL A 131 -8.12 -23.58 -12.49
CA VAL A 131 -8.73 -23.56 -11.15
C VAL A 131 -9.36 -22.20 -10.83
N THR A 132 -8.53 -21.18 -10.63
CA THR A 132 -8.97 -19.80 -10.40
C THR A 132 -8.39 -18.90 -11.49
N MET A 133 -9.26 -18.13 -12.14
CA MET A 133 -8.87 -17.22 -13.21
C MET A 133 -8.90 -15.78 -12.71
N ASN A 134 -7.89 -15.01 -13.11
CA ASN A 134 -7.90 -13.57 -12.96
C ASN A 134 -9.00 -12.98 -13.85
N PRO A 135 -10.04 -12.35 -13.27
CA PRO A 135 -11.16 -11.82 -14.05
C PRO A 135 -10.75 -10.84 -15.16
N LEU A 136 -9.69 -10.07 -14.92
CA LEU A 136 -9.24 -9.02 -15.83
C LEU A 136 -8.42 -9.57 -17.01
N SER A 137 -7.52 -10.52 -16.76
CA SER A 137 -6.66 -11.08 -17.82
C SER A 137 -7.20 -12.35 -18.46
N GLY A 138 -8.13 -13.06 -17.80
CA GLY A 138 -8.60 -14.38 -18.21
C GLY A 138 -7.58 -15.51 -18.01
N LEU A 139 -6.38 -15.20 -17.49
CA LEU A 139 -5.33 -16.18 -17.21
C LEU A 139 -5.52 -16.80 -15.82
N SER A 140 -5.06 -18.02 -15.63
CA SER A 140 -5.05 -18.67 -14.31
C SER A 140 -4.06 -17.97 -13.37
N TYR A 141 -4.37 -17.87 -12.08
CA TYR A 141 -3.41 -17.36 -11.10
C TYR A 141 -2.19 -18.29 -11.01
N GLY A 142 -0.99 -17.71 -10.97
CA GLY A 142 0.14 -18.30 -10.27
C GLY A 142 0.08 -17.86 -8.81
N PHE A 143 0.13 -18.77 -7.85
CA PHE A 143 0.27 -18.42 -6.44
C PHE A 143 1.63 -18.90 -5.94
N ARG A 144 2.26 -18.10 -5.07
CA ARG A 144 3.36 -18.57 -4.22
C ARG A 144 3.00 -18.43 -2.76
N TYR A 145 3.46 -19.39 -1.97
CA TYR A 145 3.24 -19.37 -0.54
C TYR A 145 4.41 -18.71 0.18
N LEU A 146 4.08 -18.08 1.30
CA LEU A 146 5.00 -17.60 2.32
C LEU A 146 4.41 -17.95 3.66
N THR A 147 5.28 -18.20 4.63
CA THR A 147 4.84 -18.47 6.01
C THR A 147 5.17 -17.27 6.86
N LEU A 148 4.23 -16.82 7.68
CA LEU A 148 4.49 -15.88 8.76
C LEU A 148 4.50 -16.66 10.08
N ILE A 149 5.51 -16.42 10.91
CA ILE A 149 5.61 -17.00 12.25
C ILE A 149 5.82 -15.88 13.25
N ASN A 150 4.93 -15.78 14.22
CA ASN A 150 5.09 -14.91 15.38
C ASN A 150 5.63 -15.73 16.56
N SER A 151 6.81 -15.39 17.07
CA SER A 151 7.41 -16.09 18.22
C SER A 151 6.70 -15.73 19.53
N GLY A 152 6.45 -16.73 20.37
CA GLY A 152 5.94 -16.54 21.73
C GLY A 152 7.04 -16.12 22.71
N GLU A 153 6.64 -15.46 23.80
CA GLU A 153 7.54 -14.91 24.83
C GLU A 153 8.49 -15.97 25.43
N VAL A 154 8.05 -17.23 25.50
CA VAL A 154 8.86 -18.35 26.00
C VAL A 154 10.17 -18.58 25.22
N LEU A 155 10.21 -18.13 23.97
CA LEU A 155 11.36 -18.20 23.08
C LEU A 155 12.31 -16.99 23.22
N ASN A 156 11.89 -15.91 23.90
CA ASN A 156 12.73 -14.73 24.08
C ASN A 156 13.89 -14.99 25.06
N GLY A 157 15.04 -14.38 24.79
CA GLY A 157 16.26 -14.53 25.59
C GLY A 157 16.90 -15.92 25.47
N ARG A 158 16.55 -16.71 24.45
CA ARG A 158 17.14 -18.04 24.22
C ARG A 158 18.30 -17.92 23.25
N PHE A 159 19.52 -17.80 23.76
CA PHE A 159 20.72 -17.70 22.93
C PHE A 159 21.86 -18.53 23.52
N GLU A 160 22.75 -19.01 22.65
CA GLU A 160 23.89 -19.80 23.05
C GLU A 160 24.97 -18.91 23.71
N SER A 161 25.18 -19.09 25.02
CA SER A 161 26.22 -18.36 25.77
C SER A 161 27.39 -19.27 26.13
N GLY A 162 28.17 -19.70 25.15
CA GLY A 162 29.52 -20.29 25.30
C GLY A 162 29.69 -21.62 26.04
N MET A 163 28.78 -22.03 26.93
CA MET A 163 28.95 -23.24 27.77
C MET A 163 27.65 -24.01 28.08
N GLY A 164 26.54 -23.69 27.42
CA GLY A 164 25.25 -24.37 27.60
C GLY A 164 24.38 -24.35 26.34
N SER A 165 23.39 -25.26 26.26
CA SER A 165 22.44 -25.27 25.15
C SER A 165 21.57 -24.02 25.16
N ALA A 166 21.31 -23.44 23.98
CA ALA A 166 20.44 -22.27 23.85
C ALA A 166 19.01 -22.51 24.34
N ILE A 167 18.56 -23.77 24.27
CA ILE A 167 17.27 -24.24 24.78
C ILE A 167 17.55 -25.13 26.01
N PRO A 168 17.01 -24.79 27.20
CA PRO A 168 17.09 -25.67 28.36
C PRO A 168 16.45 -27.04 28.11
N PRO A 169 16.97 -28.16 28.65
CA PRO A 169 16.42 -29.50 28.40
C PRO A 169 14.96 -29.68 28.77
N ASP A 170 14.50 -29.02 29.84
CA ASP A 170 13.09 -29.09 30.26
C ASP A 170 12.18 -28.34 29.30
N LEU A 171 12.63 -27.18 28.79
CA LEU A 171 11.90 -26.46 27.74
C LEU A 171 11.90 -27.26 26.43
N GLN A 172 13.01 -27.91 26.06
CA GLN A 172 13.05 -28.75 24.86
C GLN A 172 11.98 -29.86 24.91
N LYS A 173 11.83 -30.54 26.05
CA LYS A 173 10.77 -31.55 26.23
C LYS A 173 9.37 -30.99 26.04
N GLU A 174 9.12 -29.74 26.46
CA GLU A 174 7.84 -29.06 26.21
C GLU A 174 7.66 -28.70 24.74
N LEU A 175 8.72 -28.25 24.06
CA LEU A 175 8.72 -27.91 22.63
C LEU A 175 8.59 -29.14 21.72
N ASP A 176 9.00 -30.32 22.19
CA ASP A 176 8.86 -31.59 21.45
C ASP A 176 7.41 -32.12 21.51
N ASN A 177 6.56 -31.59 22.41
CA ASN A 177 5.19 -32.05 22.61
C ASN A 177 4.19 -30.89 22.59
N LEU A 178 4.12 -30.19 21.46
CA LEU A 178 3.21 -29.07 21.23
C LEU A 178 1.80 -29.54 20.87
N SER A 179 0.82 -28.77 21.30
CA SER A 179 -0.56 -28.85 20.82
C SER A 179 -0.89 -27.64 19.95
N TYR A 180 -1.82 -27.81 19.02
CA TYR A 180 -2.16 -26.79 18.03
C TYR A 180 -3.65 -26.44 18.10
N ARG A 181 -3.95 -25.14 18.02
CA ARG A 181 -5.33 -24.65 17.88
C ARG A 181 -5.40 -23.56 16.82
N THR A 182 -6.47 -23.57 16.03
CA THR A 182 -6.76 -22.48 15.09
C THR A 182 -7.25 -21.24 15.85
N ASP A 183 -6.73 -20.08 15.48
CA ASP A 183 -7.09 -18.77 16.02
C ASP A 183 -7.18 -17.76 14.87
N GLY A 184 -8.37 -17.65 14.28
CA GLY A 184 -8.58 -16.91 13.03
C GLY A 184 -7.62 -17.41 11.92
N PRO A 185 -6.93 -16.52 11.19
CA PRO A 185 -6.02 -16.92 10.11
C PRO A 185 -4.72 -17.56 10.59
N TRP A 186 -4.53 -17.72 11.90
CA TRP A 186 -3.33 -18.28 12.50
C TRP A 186 -3.61 -19.66 13.10
N THR A 187 -2.58 -20.47 13.18
CA THR A 187 -2.52 -21.65 14.04
C THR A 187 -1.55 -21.36 15.16
N LEU A 188 -2.05 -21.34 16.39
CA LEU A 188 -1.24 -21.23 17.59
C LEU A 188 -0.70 -22.61 17.98
N ALA A 189 0.59 -22.66 18.25
CA ALA A 189 1.27 -23.76 18.91
C ALA A 189 1.50 -23.41 20.39
N GLN A 190 1.14 -24.34 21.28
CA GLN A 190 1.24 -24.16 22.73
C GLN A 190 1.78 -25.43 23.39
N THR A 191 2.45 -25.28 24.53
CA THR A 191 2.89 -26.43 25.34
C THR A 191 1.70 -27.14 25.99
N ALA A 192 1.92 -28.33 26.55
CA ALA A 192 0.88 -29.06 27.30
C ALA A 192 0.29 -28.25 28.48
N ASN A 193 1.05 -27.30 29.02
CA ASN A 193 0.63 -26.41 30.10
C ASN A 193 -0.18 -25.20 29.61
N GLY A 194 -0.39 -25.06 28.29
CA GLY A 194 -1.11 -23.94 27.68
C GLY A 194 -0.25 -22.70 27.41
N THR A 195 1.07 -22.77 27.61
CA THR A 195 1.97 -21.66 27.28
C THR A 195 2.09 -21.49 25.78
N GLU A 196 1.85 -20.29 25.27
CA GLU A 196 1.94 -19.97 23.84
C GLU A 196 3.41 -19.95 23.39
N VAL A 197 3.73 -20.75 22.36
CA VAL A 197 5.09 -20.93 21.84
C VAL A 197 5.31 -20.16 20.55
N LEU A 198 4.36 -20.24 19.61
CA LEU A 198 4.37 -19.47 18.37
C LEU A 198 3.00 -19.49 17.70
N ASN A 199 2.74 -18.50 16.83
CA ASN A 199 1.62 -18.51 15.89
C ASN A 199 2.15 -18.61 14.47
N ALA A 200 1.56 -19.45 13.63
CA ALA A 200 1.92 -19.53 12.21
C ALA A 200 0.70 -19.29 11.31
N THR A 201 0.92 -18.63 10.19
CA THR A 201 -0.06 -18.55 9.10
C THR A 201 0.64 -18.76 7.76
N MET A 202 -0.04 -19.41 6.82
CA MET A 202 0.47 -19.67 5.48
C MET A 202 -0.28 -18.82 4.47
N CYS A 203 0.42 -17.88 3.84
CA CYS A 203 -0.12 -16.89 2.93
C CYS A 203 0.25 -17.20 1.48
N PHE A 204 -0.73 -17.17 0.59
CA PHE A 204 -0.58 -17.36 -0.84
C PHE A 204 -0.78 -16.03 -1.55
N ILE A 205 0.22 -15.62 -2.31
CA ILE A 205 0.29 -14.33 -3.00
C ILE A 205 0.22 -14.58 -4.49
N SER A 206 -0.67 -13.87 -5.18
CA SER A 206 -0.78 -13.98 -6.63
C SER A 206 0.47 -13.44 -7.30
N GLN A 207 1.14 -14.29 -8.05
CA GLN A 207 2.18 -13.97 -9.02
C GLN A 207 1.55 -13.89 -10.41
N ASN A 208 0.92 -12.76 -10.71
CA ASN A 208 0.55 -12.46 -12.08
C ASN A 208 1.66 -11.62 -12.69
N LEU A 209 2.12 -12.00 -13.89
CA LEU A 209 2.99 -11.13 -14.66
C LEU A 209 2.32 -9.76 -14.79
N PRO A 210 3.10 -8.67 -14.68
CA PRO A 210 2.53 -7.37 -14.91
C PRO A 210 2.12 -7.26 -16.38
N HIS A 211 0.87 -6.89 -16.60
CA HIS A 211 0.30 -6.78 -17.93
C HIS A 211 0.07 -5.31 -18.26
N LYS A 212 0.31 -4.97 -19.51
CA LYS A 212 0.01 -3.66 -20.08
C LYS A 212 -1.44 -3.67 -20.55
N PHE A 213 -2.21 -2.74 -20.03
CA PHE A 213 -3.60 -2.50 -20.41
C PHE A 213 -3.76 -1.06 -20.85
N ASN A 214 -4.74 -0.79 -21.72
CA ASN A 214 -5.19 0.58 -21.90
C ASN A 214 -6.08 0.96 -20.71
N VAL A 215 -5.75 2.04 -20.02
CA VAL A 215 -6.45 2.47 -18.81
C VAL A 215 -6.88 3.93 -18.92
N THR A 216 -7.96 4.25 -18.20
CA THR A 216 -8.28 5.64 -17.86
C THR A 216 -8.10 5.79 -16.36
N MET A 217 -7.30 6.78 -15.95
CA MET A 217 -7.17 7.15 -14.55
C MET A 217 -7.70 8.55 -14.35
N THR A 218 -8.57 8.74 -13.35
CA THR A 218 -9.19 10.05 -13.07
C THR A 218 -9.13 10.39 -11.59
N GLY A 219 -8.94 11.67 -11.26
CA GLY A 219 -8.90 12.10 -9.86
C GLY A 219 -8.51 13.55 -9.72
N LYS A 220 -7.88 13.87 -8.59
CA LYS A 220 -7.43 15.22 -8.25
C LYS A 220 -5.95 15.22 -7.97
N ALA A 221 -5.29 16.30 -8.35
CA ALA A 221 -3.91 16.52 -7.96
C ALA A 221 -3.76 16.55 -6.44
N VAL A 222 -2.65 16.01 -5.95
CA VAL A 222 -2.29 15.99 -4.53
C VAL A 222 -1.12 16.94 -4.28
N ALA A 223 -1.06 17.51 -3.08
CA ALA A 223 0.00 18.48 -2.74
C ALA A 223 1.40 17.84 -2.70
N SER A 224 1.48 16.58 -2.27
CA SER A 224 2.73 15.82 -2.18
C SER A 224 2.45 14.32 -2.08
N GLU A 225 3.43 13.49 -2.45
CA GLU A 225 3.37 12.06 -2.19
C GLU A 225 3.52 11.77 -0.69
N PRO A 226 2.96 10.66 -0.18
CA PRO A 226 3.18 10.25 1.20
C PRO A 226 4.68 10.03 1.49
N THR A 227 5.14 10.56 2.61
CA THR A 227 6.51 10.34 3.07
C THR A 227 6.65 9.03 3.85
N PHE A 228 7.90 8.62 4.04
CA PHE A 228 8.28 7.43 4.82
C PHE A 228 7.59 7.39 6.20
N LEU A 229 7.23 6.19 6.63
CA LEU A 229 6.60 5.94 7.94
C LEU A 229 7.62 5.97 9.08
N THR A 230 8.91 5.78 8.79
CA THR A 230 9.99 5.77 9.78
C THR A 230 11.09 6.78 9.41
N GLU A 231 11.65 7.42 10.44
CA GLU A 231 12.86 8.22 10.27
C GLU A 231 14.07 7.34 10.57
N LEU A 232 14.99 7.21 9.60
CA LEU A 232 16.17 6.34 9.71
C LEU A 232 17.06 6.69 10.94
N SER A 233 17.06 7.96 11.37
CA SER A 233 17.84 8.47 12.50
C SER A 233 17.38 7.95 13.86
N SER A 234 16.11 7.56 13.99
CA SER A 234 15.52 7.08 15.24
C SER A 234 14.97 5.66 15.16
N LEU A 235 14.78 5.12 13.94
CA LEU A 235 14.10 3.83 13.67
C LEU A 235 12.76 3.70 14.44
N THR A 236 12.18 4.83 14.81
CA THR A 236 10.86 4.93 15.42
C THR A 236 9.87 5.37 14.35
N VAL A 237 8.64 4.85 14.41
CA VAL A 237 7.52 5.34 13.61
C VAL A 237 7.18 6.75 14.11
N LEU A 238 7.93 7.75 13.65
CA LEU A 238 7.74 9.14 14.03
C LEU A 238 6.78 9.79 13.04
N ARG A 239 5.48 9.59 13.32
CA ARG A 239 4.36 10.54 13.19
C ARG A 239 3.05 9.76 13.14
N ASN A 240 1.96 10.43 13.49
CA ASN A 240 0.60 10.08 13.03
C ASN A 240 0.46 10.16 11.49
N ASP A 241 1.57 10.10 10.74
CA ASP A 241 1.54 10.05 9.30
C ASP A 241 1.00 8.68 8.91
N THR A 242 -0.18 8.74 8.32
CA THR A 242 -0.95 7.62 7.83
C THR A 242 -1.07 7.73 6.32
N GLY A 243 -0.35 8.66 5.66
CA GLY A 243 -0.44 8.88 4.22
C GLY A 243 -0.18 7.61 3.42
N VAL A 244 0.89 6.87 3.76
CA VAL A 244 1.21 5.58 3.11
C VAL A 244 0.11 4.55 3.33
N LEU A 245 -0.40 4.44 4.55
CA LEU A 245 -1.45 3.48 4.90
C LEU A 245 -2.78 3.82 4.22
N ARG A 246 -3.15 5.10 4.20
CA ARG A 246 -4.33 5.61 3.49
C ARG A 246 -4.21 5.35 2.00
N GLN A 247 -3.04 5.61 1.39
CA GLN A 247 -2.79 5.32 -0.02
C GLN A 247 -3.06 3.83 -0.33
N LEU A 248 -2.68 2.93 0.58
CA LEU A 248 -2.92 1.50 0.45
C LEU A 248 -4.36 1.05 0.77
N GLY A 249 -5.20 1.95 1.28
CA GLY A 249 -6.60 1.66 1.62
C GLY A 249 -6.82 1.17 3.06
N VAL A 250 -5.84 1.34 3.95
CA VAL A 250 -5.95 0.91 5.35
C VAL A 250 -6.74 1.94 6.14
N GLY A 251 -7.82 1.51 6.81
CA GLY A 251 -8.68 2.38 7.61
C GLY A 251 -9.57 3.35 6.82
N ILE A 252 -9.68 3.15 5.51
CA ILE A 252 -10.49 3.98 4.60
C ILE A 252 -11.18 3.08 3.56
N SER A 253 -12.40 3.44 3.15
CA SER A 253 -13.12 2.66 2.13
C SER A 253 -12.30 2.54 0.84
N PRO A 254 -12.24 1.35 0.21
CA PRO A 254 -11.55 1.15 -1.06
C PRO A 254 -11.98 2.14 -2.14
N ASP A 255 -13.27 2.49 -2.17
CA ASP A 255 -13.90 3.38 -3.17
C ASP A 255 -13.55 4.87 -2.96
N ASN A 256 -12.99 5.25 -1.80
CA ASN A 256 -12.66 6.64 -1.51
C ASN A 256 -11.26 7.02 -2.03
N THR A 257 -11.08 6.96 -3.36
CA THR A 257 -9.81 7.27 -4.03
C THR A 257 -9.27 8.67 -3.69
N THR A 258 -10.15 9.66 -3.60
CA THR A 258 -9.79 11.03 -3.19
C THR A 258 -9.21 11.07 -1.77
N GLY A 259 -9.84 10.40 -0.81
CA GLY A 259 -9.33 10.34 0.58
C GLY A 259 -8.04 9.53 0.72
N ARG A 260 -7.78 8.63 -0.23
CA ARG A 260 -6.53 7.86 -0.34
C ARG A 260 -5.40 8.61 -1.04
N GLY A 261 -5.71 9.73 -1.71
CA GLY A 261 -4.76 10.45 -2.55
C GLY A 261 -4.32 9.63 -3.77
N THR A 262 -5.22 8.81 -4.32
CA THR A 262 -5.00 7.99 -5.51
C THR A 262 -5.98 8.36 -6.62
N LEU A 263 -5.65 8.00 -7.86
CA LEU A 263 -6.58 8.10 -8.97
C LEU A 263 -7.51 6.88 -9.01
N ASP A 264 -8.74 7.10 -9.46
CA ASP A 264 -9.66 6.04 -9.85
C ASP A 264 -9.15 5.37 -11.13
N LEU A 265 -9.34 4.05 -11.24
CA LEU A 265 -8.75 3.23 -12.31
C LEU A 265 -9.84 2.48 -13.07
N GLU A 266 -9.99 2.82 -14.35
CA GLU A 266 -10.77 2.06 -15.31
C GLU A 266 -9.83 1.32 -16.28
N VAL A 267 -10.07 0.03 -16.50
CA VAL A 267 -9.27 -0.82 -17.40
C VAL A 267 -10.11 -1.23 -18.61
N HIS A 268 -9.60 -1.00 -19.82
CA HIS A 268 -10.37 -1.13 -21.07
C HIS A 268 -10.00 -2.37 -21.91
N SER A 269 -8.87 -2.32 -22.62
CA SER A 269 -8.46 -3.32 -23.63
C SER A 269 -7.82 -4.55 -23.00
N GLY A 270 -7.80 -5.70 -23.69
CA GLY A 270 -7.21 -6.95 -23.18
C GLY A 270 -5.70 -6.87 -22.85
N PRO A 271 -5.19 -7.77 -22.00
CA PRO A 271 -3.82 -7.74 -21.52
C PRO A 271 -2.82 -7.98 -22.66
N TYR A 272 -1.89 -7.05 -22.83
CA TYR A 272 -0.62 -7.35 -23.50
C TYR A 272 0.41 -7.66 -22.42
N LEU A 273 1.35 -8.55 -22.69
CA LEU A 273 2.48 -8.74 -21.77
C LEU A 273 3.26 -7.42 -21.68
N TRP A 274 3.70 -7.05 -20.48
CA TRP A 274 4.61 -5.90 -20.33
C TRP A 274 5.83 -6.07 -21.24
N ILE A 275 6.36 -7.30 -21.32
CA ILE A 275 7.51 -7.68 -22.12
C ILE A 275 7.05 -8.70 -23.17
N GLU A 276 7.35 -8.45 -24.44
CA GLU A 276 7.28 -9.50 -25.48
C GLU A 276 8.41 -10.49 -25.22
N LEU A 277 8.10 -11.54 -24.45
CA LEU A 277 9.03 -12.61 -24.12
C LEU A 277 8.88 -13.72 -25.17
N ASP A 278 9.93 -13.98 -25.96
CA ASP A 278 9.99 -15.11 -26.89
C ASP A 278 9.90 -16.44 -26.10
N GLY A 279 8.69 -16.98 -25.95
CA GLY A 279 8.42 -18.34 -25.46
C GLY A 279 8.14 -18.52 -23.95
N GLU A 280 7.56 -19.67 -23.59
CA GLU A 280 7.11 -20.05 -22.23
C GLU A 280 8.26 -20.10 -21.20
N VAL A 281 9.49 -20.41 -21.64
CA VAL A 281 10.71 -20.42 -20.80
C VAL A 281 11.11 -19.01 -20.36
N SER A 282 10.91 -18.02 -21.22
CA SER A 282 11.27 -16.62 -21.00
C SER A 282 10.36 -15.95 -19.94
N ILE A 283 9.09 -16.35 -19.90
CA ILE A 283 8.09 -15.94 -18.88
C ILE A 283 8.45 -16.46 -17.49
N GLN A 284 8.82 -17.74 -17.36
CA GLN A 284 9.22 -18.32 -16.07
C GLN A 284 10.48 -17.67 -15.50
N SER A 285 11.46 -17.35 -16.34
CA SER A 285 12.65 -16.62 -15.92
C SER A 285 12.32 -15.21 -15.44
N ALA A 286 11.42 -14.48 -16.12
CA ALA A 286 11.00 -13.15 -15.68
C ALA A 286 10.22 -13.18 -14.33
N CYS A 287 9.30 -14.14 -14.16
CA CYS A 287 8.62 -14.37 -12.87
C CYS A 287 9.61 -14.71 -11.75
N LEU A 288 10.61 -15.52 -12.06
CA LEU A 288 11.66 -15.91 -11.13
C LEU A 288 12.51 -14.70 -10.73
N GLU A 289 13.04 -13.93 -11.67
CA GLU A 289 13.85 -12.73 -11.37
C GLU A 289 13.08 -11.69 -10.53
N LEU A 290 11.80 -11.46 -10.86
CA LEU A 290 10.91 -10.64 -10.04
C LEU A 290 10.82 -11.20 -8.61
N TRP A 291 10.53 -12.49 -8.44
CA TRP A 291 10.40 -13.11 -7.12
C TRP A 291 11.70 -13.16 -6.32
N VAL A 292 12.82 -13.46 -6.98
CA VAL A 292 14.16 -13.46 -6.42
C VAL A 292 14.48 -12.08 -5.85
N THR A 293 14.22 -11.04 -6.63
CA THR A 293 14.43 -9.66 -6.21
C THR A 293 13.45 -9.24 -5.11
N LEU A 294 12.21 -9.75 -5.15
CA LEU A 294 11.13 -9.42 -4.23
C LEU A 294 11.29 -10.05 -2.84
N VAL A 295 11.81 -11.29 -2.73
CA VAL A 295 11.76 -12.07 -1.48
C VAL A 295 13.06 -12.84 -1.19
N GLU A 296 13.96 -13.01 -2.16
CA GLU A 296 15.12 -13.91 -2.03
C GLU A 296 16.46 -13.20 -1.71
N PHE A 297 16.48 -11.88 -1.51
CA PHE A 297 17.72 -11.20 -1.09
C PHE A 297 18.18 -11.56 0.34
N SER A 298 17.37 -12.28 1.12
CA SER A 298 17.88 -12.94 2.32
C SER A 298 18.38 -14.33 1.98
N THR A 299 19.68 -14.57 2.19
CA THR A 299 20.29 -15.90 2.01
C THR A 299 19.74 -16.96 2.97
N LEU A 300 18.86 -16.58 3.90
CA LEU A 300 18.17 -17.48 4.83
C LEU A 300 16.81 -17.96 4.33
N GLY A 301 16.33 -17.46 3.18
CA GLY A 301 14.98 -17.75 2.72
C GLY A 301 13.92 -17.14 3.66
N GLY A 302 14.12 -15.91 4.13
CA GLY A 302 13.13 -15.27 5.01
C GLY A 302 13.56 -13.90 5.52
N TRP A 303 12.64 -13.18 6.14
CA TRP A 303 12.78 -11.79 6.55
C TRP A 303 12.31 -11.58 7.99
N SER A 304 13.03 -10.76 8.77
CA SER A 304 12.60 -10.29 10.08
C SER A 304 11.64 -9.10 9.91
N LEU A 305 10.34 -9.35 10.05
CA LEU A 305 9.30 -8.31 10.05
C LEU A 305 9.06 -7.69 11.43
N ALA A 306 9.85 -8.05 12.44
CA ALA A 306 9.72 -7.55 13.82
C ALA A 306 10.00 -6.04 13.98
N GLY A 307 10.56 -5.39 12.95
CA GLY A 307 10.91 -3.97 13.02
C GLY A 307 12.05 -3.72 14.01
N ASN A 308 11.91 -2.69 14.85
CA ASN A 308 13.00 -2.20 15.72
C ASN A 308 13.20 -2.98 17.02
N ILE A 309 12.44 -4.04 17.30
CA ILE A 309 12.62 -4.83 18.53
C ILE A 309 13.72 -5.88 18.42
N ALA A 310 14.20 -6.19 17.22
CA ALA A 310 15.14 -7.29 16.99
C ALA A 310 16.56 -6.94 17.48
N PHE A 311 17.11 -7.78 18.34
CA PHE A 311 18.51 -7.70 18.80
C PHE A 311 19.20 -9.01 18.46
N ASN A 312 19.66 -9.15 17.22
CA ASN A 312 20.45 -10.30 16.83
C ASN A 312 21.92 -9.90 16.68
N ASP A 313 22.79 -10.89 16.53
CA ASP A 313 24.17 -10.63 16.15
C ASP A 313 24.25 -9.88 14.81
N LEU A 314 25.41 -9.26 14.56
CA LEU A 314 25.62 -8.45 13.36
C LEU A 314 25.37 -9.23 12.06
N THR A 315 25.75 -10.51 12.02
CA THR A 315 25.59 -11.36 10.85
C THR A 315 24.12 -11.67 10.60
N THR A 316 23.35 -12.04 11.63
CA THR A 316 21.89 -12.16 11.52
C THR A 316 21.24 -10.86 11.07
N THR A 317 21.68 -9.72 11.61
CA THR A 317 21.11 -8.42 11.27
C THR A 317 21.34 -8.07 9.80
N VAL A 318 22.52 -8.37 9.24
CA VAL A 318 22.80 -8.09 7.82
C VAL A 318 22.00 -9.01 6.89
N ILE A 319 21.85 -10.28 7.26
CA ILE A 319 21.32 -11.29 6.34
C ILE A 319 19.80 -11.48 6.47
N TRP A 320 19.24 -11.26 7.66
CA TRP A 320 17.82 -11.49 7.95
C TRP A 320 16.98 -10.22 8.03
N ALA A 321 17.60 -9.03 8.05
CA ALA A 321 16.84 -7.79 8.20
C ALA A 321 15.98 -7.48 6.97
N THR A 322 14.79 -6.96 7.26
CA THR A 322 13.98 -6.24 6.28
C THR A 322 14.25 -4.74 6.42
N HIS A 323 14.16 -4.00 5.32
CA HIS A 323 14.14 -2.55 5.37
C HIS A 323 13.09 -2.05 6.39
N SER A 324 13.46 -1.05 7.20
CA SER A 324 12.65 -0.60 8.36
C SER A 324 11.24 -0.19 7.97
N GLU A 325 11.08 0.45 6.81
CA GLU A 325 9.78 0.87 6.26
C GLU A 325 8.83 -0.31 6.00
N HIS A 326 9.34 -1.41 5.44
CA HIS A 326 8.49 -2.57 5.13
C HIS A 326 8.05 -3.26 6.43
N ALA A 327 8.97 -3.41 7.38
CA ALA A 327 8.64 -3.97 8.70
C ALA A 327 7.64 -3.07 9.46
N ALA A 328 7.87 -1.76 9.48
CA ALA A 328 6.96 -0.81 10.15
C ALA A 328 5.57 -0.78 9.52
N MET A 329 5.49 -0.77 8.19
CA MET A 329 4.23 -0.84 7.46
C MET A 329 3.50 -2.15 7.75
N PHE A 330 4.20 -3.29 7.67
CA PHE A 330 3.64 -4.60 7.99
C PHE A 330 3.07 -4.65 9.41
N GLN A 331 3.88 -4.27 10.41
CA GLN A 331 3.49 -4.27 11.82
C GLN A 331 2.27 -3.37 12.03
N LYS A 332 2.29 -2.15 11.50
CA LYS A 332 1.18 -1.20 11.66
C LYS A 332 -0.12 -1.71 11.05
N ILE A 333 -0.07 -2.26 9.83
CA ILE A 333 -1.26 -2.83 9.18
C ILE A 333 -1.77 -4.05 9.95
N LEU A 334 -0.87 -4.95 10.37
CA LEU A 334 -1.24 -6.14 11.11
C LEU A 334 -1.90 -5.79 12.45
N HIS A 335 -1.37 -4.80 13.18
CA HIS A 335 -1.97 -4.32 14.43
C HIS A 335 -3.31 -3.60 14.25
N GLU A 336 -3.44 -2.77 13.20
CA GLU A 336 -4.67 -2.01 12.96
C GLU A 336 -5.81 -2.89 12.44
N THR A 337 -5.49 -3.96 11.71
CA THR A 337 -6.51 -4.77 10.98
C THR A 337 -6.64 -6.21 11.45
N GLY A 338 -5.64 -6.76 12.14
CA GLY A 338 -5.56 -8.19 12.46
C GLY A 338 -5.43 -9.09 11.24
N ASN A 339 -5.26 -8.54 10.02
CA ASN A 339 -5.30 -9.28 8.77
C ASN A 339 -3.89 -9.46 8.17
N PRO A 340 -3.28 -10.67 8.29
CA PRO A 340 -1.96 -10.94 7.72
C PRO A 340 -1.92 -10.83 6.19
N ALA A 341 -3.01 -11.15 5.48
CA ALA A 341 -3.05 -11.06 4.03
C ALA A 341 -2.96 -9.60 3.55
N LEU A 342 -3.66 -8.69 4.23
CA LEU A 342 -3.59 -7.25 3.92
C LEU A 342 -2.18 -6.69 4.20
N ALA A 343 -1.58 -7.07 5.33
CA ALA A 343 -0.25 -6.61 5.71
C ALA A 343 0.82 -7.09 4.71
N LEU A 344 0.74 -8.36 4.29
CA LEU A 344 1.69 -8.94 3.34
C LEU A 344 1.48 -8.40 1.91
N GLN A 345 0.22 -8.24 1.48
CA GLN A 345 -0.10 -7.61 0.19
C GLN A 345 0.51 -6.20 0.09
N ALA A 346 0.45 -5.42 1.17
CA ALA A 346 1.01 -4.07 1.22
C ALA A 346 2.54 -4.06 1.05
N VAL A 347 3.25 -4.97 1.76
CA VAL A 347 4.72 -5.11 1.61
C VAL A 347 5.07 -5.49 0.18
N MET A 348 4.43 -6.52 -0.37
CA MET A 348 4.70 -6.97 -1.73
C MET A 348 4.39 -5.89 -2.78
N PHE A 349 3.33 -5.10 -2.58
CA PHE A 349 3.04 -3.99 -3.47
C PHE A 349 4.12 -2.92 -3.45
N ARG A 350 4.66 -2.59 -2.28
CA ARG A 350 5.75 -1.60 -2.19
C ARG A 350 7.01 -2.08 -2.89
N VAL A 351 7.40 -3.33 -2.70
CA VAL A 351 8.57 -3.88 -3.39
C VAL A 351 8.33 -3.93 -4.90
N TYR A 352 7.14 -4.34 -5.34
CA TYR A 352 6.77 -4.28 -6.76
C TYR A 352 6.82 -2.84 -7.32
N GLN A 353 6.38 -1.85 -6.56
CA GLN A 353 6.46 -0.44 -6.94
C GLN A 353 7.90 0.05 -7.08
N MET A 354 8.81 -0.40 -6.21
CA MET A 354 10.23 -0.07 -6.31
C MET A 354 10.81 -0.63 -7.61
N LEU A 355 10.56 -1.91 -7.90
CA LEU A 355 11.02 -2.54 -9.15
C LEU A 355 10.45 -1.87 -10.40
N TYR A 356 9.17 -1.49 -10.37
CA TYR A 356 8.53 -0.76 -11.46
C TYR A 356 9.30 0.52 -11.79
N TYR A 357 9.60 1.35 -10.79
CA TYR A 357 10.25 2.64 -11.01
C TYR A 357 11.75 2.51 -11.29
N ASP A 358 12.42 1.50 -10.75
CA ASP A 358 13.82 1.20 -11.09
C ASP A 358 13.97 0.79 -12.56
N TRP A 359 12.98 0.07 -13.12
CA TRP A 359 13.02 -0.36 -14.53
C TRP A 359 12.38 0.65 -15.49
N LEU A 360 11.55 1.58 -14.99
CA LEU A 360 10.85 2.57 -15.80
C LEU A 360 11.77 3.30 -16.82
N PRO A 361 13.00 3.74 -16.47
CA PRO A 361 13.88 4.46 -17.41
C PRO A 361 14.38 3.61 -18.59
N ILE A 362 14.34 2.29 -18.48
CA ILE A 362 14.82 1.36 -19.51
C ILE A 362 13.76 1.18 -20.61
N PHE A 363 12.50 1.54 -20.33
CA PHE A 363 11.41 1.36 -21.27
C PHE A 363 11.24 2.55 -22.21
N GLU A 364 11.21 2.27 -23.50
CA GLU A 364 10.91 3.27 -24.52
C GLU A 364 9.39 3.53 -24.58
N PRO A 365 8.94 4.81 -24.50
CA PRO A 365 7.54 5.15 -24.71
C PRO A 365 7.14 4.84 -26.16
N THR A 366 6.34 3.80 -26.34
CA THR A 366 5.92 3.33 -27.68
C THR A 366 4.58 3.89 -28.14
N HIS A 367 3.86 4.61 -27.28
CA HIS A 367 2.47 5.00 -27.51
C HIS A 367 2.21 6.41 -26.98
N GLU A 368 1.39 7.18 -27.69
CA GLU A 368 0.91 8.47 -27.22
C GLU A 368 -0.08 8.29 -26.06
N VAL A 369 -0.01 9.19 -25.09
CA VAL A 369 -0.88 9.22 -23.91
C VAL A 369 -1.56 10.58 -23.82
N THR A 370 -2.82 10.60 -23.38
CA THR A 370 -3.54 11.84 -23.09
C THR A 370 -3.50 12.11 -21.59
N THR A 371 -3.08 13.31 -21.20
CA THR A 371 -2.94 13.67 -19.78
C THR A 371 -3.55 15.03 -19.49
N ILE A 372 -4.04 15.19 -18.26
CA ILE A 372 -4.38 16.50 -17.70
C ILE A 372 -3.62 16.62 -16.39
N ASN A 373 -2.83 17.69 -16.26
CA ASN A 373 -2.03 17.97 -15.08
C ASN A 373 -2.42 19.34 -14.51
N ALA A 374 -2.59 19.39 -13.19
CA ALA A 374 -2.68 20.63 -12.45
C ALA A 374 -1.37 21.42 -12.59
N GLN A 375 -1.49 22.72 -12.87
CA GLN A 375 -0.34 23.61 -12.95
C GLN A 375 -0.42 24.67 -11.85
N ASN A 376 0.70 24.88 -11.18
CA ASN A 376 0.84 26.01 -10.26
C ASN A 376 1.07 27.27 -11.08
N VAL A 377 0.04 28.09 -11.20
CA VAL A 377 0.09 29.33 -11.96
C VAL A 377 0.13 30.51 -11.00
N VAL A 378 1.21 31.30 -11.04
CA VAL A 378 1.35 32.52 -10.22
C VAL A 378 0.56 33.70 -10.80
N VAL A 379 0.30 33.70 -12.12
CA VAL A 379 -0.43 34.75 -12.83
C VAL A 379 -1.54 34.14 -13.68
N PRO A 380 -2.82 34.53 -13.51
CA PRO A 380 -3.94 33.89 -14.22
C PRO A 380 -3.70 33.85 -15.75
N GLN A 381 -3.69 32.64 -16.32
CA GLN A 381 -3.48 32.47 -17.77
C GLN A 381 -4.72 32.80 -18.60
N GLN A 382 -5.91 32.71 -17.99
CA GLN A 382 -7.17 33.02 -18.66
C GLN A 382 -7.55 34.49 -18.44
N TRP A 383 -7.40 35.29 -19.50
CA TRP A 383 -7.78 36.70 -19.52
C TRP A 383 -9.28 36.92 -19.75
N THR A 384 -10.05 35.87 -19.98
CA THR A 384 -11.48 35.93 -20.31
C THR A 384 -12.26 36.72 -19.26
N SER A 385 -12.07 36.39 -17.98
CA SER A 385 -12.71 37.12 -16.87
C SER A 385 -12.27 38.58 -16.79
N PHE A 386 -10.99 38.85 -17.05
CA PHE A 386 -10.45 40.21 -17.09
C PHE A 386 -11.04 41.02 -18.25
N ILE A 387 -11.11 40.44 -19.45
CA ILE A 387 -11.71 41.04 -20.64
C ILE A 387 -13.18 41.35 -20.39
N ILE A 388 -13.94 40.42 -19.80
CA ILE A 388 -15.35 40.63 -19.46
C ILE A 388 -15.49 41.80 -18.48
N ALA A 389 -14.67 41.84 -17.42
CA ALA A 389 -14.71 42.93 -16.44
C ALA A 389 -14.38 44.29 -17.07
N ILE A 390 -13.35 44.37 -17.92
CA ILE A 390 -12.98 45.58 -18.65
C ILE A 390 -14.09 46.01 -19.62
N ALA A 391 -14.72 45.07 -20.33
CA ALA A 391 -15.83 45.37 -21.23
C ALA A 391 -17.03 45.97 -20.48
N ILE A 392 -17.40 45.42 -19.32
CA ILE A 392 -18.45 45.96 -18.45
C ILE A 392 -18.08 47.37 -17.98
N LEU A 393 -16.83 47.57 -17.57
CA LEU A 393 -16.32 48.88 -17.13
C LEU A 393 -16.41 49.92 -18.26
N ILE A 394 -15.97 49.58 -19.46
CA ILE A 394 -16.06 50.44 -20.64
C ILE A 394 -17.52 50.76 -20.97
N MET A 395 -18.41 49.77 -20.94
CA MET A 395 -19.84 49.99 -21.17
C MET A 395 -20.44 50.95 -20.12
N HIS A 396 -20.06 50.81 -18.85
CA HIS A 396 -20.48 51.71 -17.78
C HIS A 396 -20.01 53.15 -18.04
N PHE A 397 -18.76 53.34 -18.46
CA PHE A 397 -18.23 54.66 -18.83
C PHE A 397 -18.95 55.27 -20.03
N ILE A 398 -19.28 54.47 -21.04
CA ILE A 398 -20.05 54.92 -22.20
C ILE A 398 -21.46 55.35 -21.77
N LEU A 399 -22.15 54.56 -20.95
CA LEU A 399 -23.49 54.88 -20.45
C LEU A 399 -23.49 56.12 -19.54
N THR A 400 -22.51 56.28 -18.66
CA THR A 400 -22.36 57.48 -17.83
C THR A 400 -22.03 58.71 -18.66
N ALA A 401 -21.17 58.60 -19.68
CA ALA A 401 -20.91 59.70 -20.59
C ALA A 401 -22.16 60.08 -21.42
N LEU A 402 -22.90 59.09 -21.92
CA LEU A 402 -24.16 59.31 -22.65
C LEU A 402 -25.21 60.00 -21.77
N THR A 403 -25.39 59.54 -20.55
CA THR A 403 -26.32 60.16 -19.59
C THR A 403 -25.89 61.58 -19.23
N LEU A 404 -24.59 61.83 -19.02
CA LEU A 404 -24.05 63.18 -18.81
C LEU A 404 -24.26 64.09 -20.01
N VAL A 405 -24.04 63.63 -21.25
CA VAL A 405 -24.24 64.42 -22.47
C VAL A 405 -25.73 64.68 -22.70
N LEU A 406 -26.60 63.68 -22.51
CA LEU A 406 -28.04 63.84 -22.58
C LEU A 406 -28.53 64.83 -21.52
N PHE A 407 -28.02 64.75 -20.29
CA PHE A 407 -28.28 65.72 -19.25
C PHE A 407 -27.79 67.12 -19.66
N ALA A 408 -26.56 67.29 -20.12
CA ALA A 408 -26.05 68.60 -20.54
C ALA A 408 -26.84 69.21 -21.72
N LYS A 409 -27.28 68.38 -22.68
CA LYS A 409 -27.98 68.86 -23.89
C LYS A 409 -29.49 69.02 -23.74
N ARG A 410 -30.16 68.15 -22.99
CA ARG A 410 -31.63 68.16 -22.85
C ARG A 410 -32.14 68.83 -21.59
N THR A 411 -31.29 69.05 -20.58
CA THR A 411 -31.73 69.73 -19.36
C THR A 411 -31.56 71.24 -19.54
N GLN A 412 -32.48 71.84 -20.29
CA GLN A 412 -32.65 73.30 -20.36
C GLN A 412 -33.30 73.86 -19.08
N SER A 413 -33.63 73.00 -18.10
CA SER A 413 -34.07 73.41 -16.77
C SER A 413 -33.77 72.31 -15.75
N SER A 414 -32.49 72.03 -15.48
CA SER A 414 -32.12 71.38 -14.21
C SER A 414 -31.78 72.49 -13.24
N LEU A 415 -32.77 72.86 -12.44
CA LEU A 415 -32.65 73.80 -11.35
C LEU A 415 -31.84 73.18 -10.20
N LEU A 416 -30.53 72.98 -10.41
CA LEU A 416 -29.57 72.61 -9.37
C LEU A 416 -29.25 73.79 -8.43
N GLY A 417 -30.23 74.70 -8.26
CA GLY A 417 -30.18 75.90 -7.44
C GLY A 417 -31.52 76.30 -6.79
N ASN A 418 -32.64 75.60 -7.06
CA ASN A 418 -33.94 75.93 -6.46
C ASN A 418 -34.23 75.29 -5.10
N ALA A 419 -33.37 74.39 -4.59
CA ALA A 419 -33.55 73.93 -3.21
C ALA A 419 -33.47 75.12 -2.23
N TRP A 420 -32.60 76.10 -2.51
CA TRP A 420 -32.47 77.32 -1.71
C TRP A 420 -33.64 78.30 -1.88
N GLN A 421 -34.30 78.33 -3.04
CA GLN A 421 -35.52 79.12 -3.25
C GLN A 421 -36.71 78.58 -2.46
N ALA A 422 -36.84 77.25 -2.31
CA ALA A 422 -37.85 76.63 -1.45
C ALA A 422 -37.59 76.93 0.04
N VAL A 423 -36.32 76.94 0.46
CA VAL A 423 -35.93 77.32 1.83
C VAL A 423 -36.13 78.82 2.09
N SER A 424 -35.85 79.70 1.12
CA SER A 424 -36.04 81.15 1.31
C SER A 424 -37.51 81.56 1.33
N GLN A 425 -38.42 80.80 0.72
CA GLN A 425 -39.87 81.04 0.81
C GLN A 425 -40.45 80.61 2.17
N LEU A 426 -39.85 79.62 2.84
CA LEU A 426 -40.20 79.22 4.22
C LEU A 426 -39.70 80.21 5.29
N VAL A 427 -38.74 81.07 4.95
CA VAL A 427 -38.20 82.11 5.84
C VAL A 427 -38.68 83.49 5.36
N SER A 428 -39.99 83.69 5.35
CA SER A 428 -40.58 85.02 5.29
C SER A 428 -41.39 85.27 6.58
N PRO A 429 -41.02 86.26 7.41
CA PRO A 429 -41.80 86.62 8.58
C PRO A 429 -43.08 87.33 8.12
N GLU A 430 -44.22 86.71 8.36
CA GLU A 430 -45.52 87.38 8.31
C GLU A 430 -45.55 88.59 9.27
N HIS A 431 -46.09 89.69 8.76
CA HIS A 431 -46.89 90.69 9.49
C HIS A 431 -46.34 91.35 10.78
N THR A 432 -45.90 92.61 10.63
CA THR A 432 -46.23 93.74 11.54
C THR A 432 -46.28 95.04 10.73
N ARG A 433 -47.43 95.37 10.11
CA ARG A 433 -48.52 96.30 10.54
C ARG A 433 -48.27 97.80 10.31
N SER A 434 -49.13 98.35 9.43
CA SER A 434 -49.84 99.65 9.48
C SER A 434 -49.05 100.94 9.75
N TRP A 435 -48.92 101.81 8.74
CA TRP A 435 -49.60 103.11 8.56
C TRP A 435 -49.42 103.57 7.12
#